data_AF-A0A528FVL1-F1
#
_entry.id   AF-A0A528FVL1-F1
#
_cell.length_a   1.000
_cell.length_b   1.000
_cell.length_c   1.000
_cell.angle_alpha   90.00
_cell.angle_beta   90.00
_cell.angle_gamma   90.00
#
_symmetry.space_group_name_H-M   'P 1'
#
loop_
_entity.id
_entity.type
_entity.pdbx_description
1 polymer ?
#
loop_
_entity_poly.entity_id
_entity_poly.type
_entity_poly.pdbx_seq_one_letter_code
_entity_poly.pdbx_strand_id
1 'polypeptide(L)'
;LWTDAFGVVLYVSLYKELGEERWLGEAERLVAEVERVLGRQRGLRIGEAADRDGQYFHYLAMWLFALARLGDLKPRYRARGVELARDIHP
;
A
#
# COMPACT_ATOMS: atom_id res chain seq x y z
N LEU A 1 1.89 -8.17 2.20
CA LEU A 1 0.98 -7.01 2.14
C LEU A 1 0.65 -6.40 3.51
N TRP A 2 0.20 -7.17 4.52
CA TRP A 2 -0.12 -6.60 5.84
C TRP A 2 1.04 -5.87 6.48
N THR A 3 2.17 -6.57 6.63
CA THR A 3 3.39 -6.01 7.23
C THR A 3 3.86 -4.80 6.44
N ASP A 4 3.76 -4.84 5.11
CA ASP A 4 4.12 -3.72 4.23
C ASP A 4 3.21 -2.50 4.48
N ALA A 5 1.90 -2.71 4.64
CA ALA A 5 0.95 -1.64 4.96
C ALA A 5 1.31 -0.95 6.28
N PHE A 6 1.60 -1.73 7.32
CA PHE A 6 2.08 -1.19 8.59
C PHE A 6 3.42 -0.48 8.44
N GLY A 7 4.34 -1.01 7.64
CA GLY A 7 5.62 -0.37 7.33
C GLY A 7 5.43 1.04 6.76
N VAL A 8 4.56 1.20 5.75
CA VAL A 8 4.23 2.52 5.18
C VAL A 8 3.66 3.46 6.25
N VAL A 9 2.71 2.99 7.08
CA VAL A 9 2.12 3.80 8.15
C VAL A 9 3.17 4.23 9.19
N LEU A 10 4.08 3.33 9.57
CA LEU A 10 5.15 3.62 10.52
C LEU A 10 6.15 4.63 9.94
N TYR A 11 6.57 4.46 8.68
CA TYR A 11 7.45 5.42 8.03
C TYR A 11 6.82 6.81 7.87
N VAL A 12 5.54 6.88 7.51
CA VAL A 12 4.81 8.17 7.48
C VAL A 12 4.72 8.79 8.88
N SER A 13 4.51 7.99 9.92
CA SER A 13 4.48 8.47 11.31
C SER A 13 5.84 9.00 11.75
N LEU A 14 6.92 8.28 11.46
CA LEU A 14 8.29 8.71 11.76
C LEU A 14 8.65 10.00 11.02
N TYR A 15 8.24 10.14 9.76
CA TYR A 15 8.42 11.39 9.01
C TYR A 15 7.70 12.56 9.70
N LYS A 16 6.44 12.38 10.10
CA LYS A 16 5.66 13.43 10.77
C LYS A 16 6.24 13.83 12.13
N GLU A 17 6.78 12.87 12.87
CA GLU A 17 7.36 13.11 14.21
C GLU A 17 8.75 13.75 14.14
N LEU A 18 9.61 13.27 13.24
CA LEU A 18 11.03 13.63 13.22
C LEU A 18 11.39 14.66 12.13
N GLY A 19 10.54 14.84 11.11
CA GLY A 19 10.81 15.72 9.97
C GLY A 19 11.92 15.21 9.03
N GLU A 20 12.38 13.97 9.19
CA GLU A 20 13.49 13.43 8.42
C GLU A 20 13.00 12.80 7.09
N GLU A 21 13.36 13.42 5.96
CA GLU A 21 12.97 13.01 4.60
C GLU A 21 13.29 11.54 4.26
N ARG A 22 14.27 10.92 4.94
CA ARG A 22 14.60 9.51 4.72
C ARG A 22 13.40 8.58 4.94
N TRP A 23 12.55 8.87 5.93
CA TRP A 23 11.39 8.03 6.23
C TRP A 23 10.32 8.14 5.15
N LEU A 24 10.13 9.34 4.58
CA LEU A 24 9.26 9.52 3.43
C LEU A 24 9.78 8.73 2.22
N GLY A 25 11.09 8.76 2.00
CA GLY A 25 11.75 7.94 0.98
C GLY A 25 11.57 6.43 1.18
N GLU A 26 11.64 5.93 2.42
CA GLU A 26 11.38 4.50 2.71
C GLU A 26 9.92 4.11 2.46
N ALA A 27 8.97 4.97 2.81
CA ALA A 27 7.55 4.73 2.54
C ALA A 27 7.30 4.57 1.03
N GLU A 28 7.89 5.44 0.20
CA GLU A 28 7.75 5.38 -1.26
C GLU A 28 8.45 4.15 -1.86
N ARG A 29 9.65 3.81 -1.37
CA ARG A 29 10.37 2.59 -1.77
C ARG A 29 9.56 1.34 -1.48
N LEU A 30 8.97 1.25 -0.29
CA LEU A 30 8.16 0.10 0.10
C LEU A 30 6.89 -0.04 -0.76
N VAL A 31 6.22 1.07 -1.10
CA VAL A 31 5.10 1.05 -2.06
C VAL A 31 5.55 0.55 -3.43
N ALA A 32 6.66 1.07 -3.97
CA ALA A 32 7.17 0.65 -5.26
C ALA A 32 7.53 -0.85 -5.28
N GLU A 33 8.10 -1.36 -4.19
CA GLU A 33 8.43 -2.79 -4.05
C GLU A 33 7.18 -3.67 -4.03
N VAL A 34 6.14 -3.26 -3.28
CA VAL A 34 4.85 -3.97 -3.28
C VAL A 34 4.22 -3.98 -4.66
N GLU A 35 4.22 -2.85 -5.38
CA GLU A 35 3.69 -2.78 -6.74
C GLU A 35 4.50 -3.65 -7.70
N ARG A 36 5.83 -3.70 -7.57
CA ARG A 36 6.71 -4.54 -8.39
C ARG A 36 6.49 -6.03 -8.16
N VAL A 37 6.33 -6.45 -6.90
CA VAL A 37 6.24 -7.87 -6.52
C VAL A 37 4.82 -8.41 -6.66
N LEU A 38 3.82 -7.63 -6.26
CA LEU A 38 2.42 -8.07 -6.18
C LEU A 38 1.54 -7.51 -7.30
N GLY A 39 2.00 -6.50 -8.05
CA GLY A 39 1.24 -5.85 -9.12
C GLY A 39 0.80 -6.79 -10.24
N ARG A 40 -0.44 -6.60 -10.72
CA ARG A 40 -1.06 -7.31 -11.84
C ARG A 40 -1.89 -6.35 -12.69
N GLN A 41 -2.37 -6.84 -13.83
CA GLN A 41 -3.25 -6.07 -14.71
C GLN A 41 -4.54 -5.60 -14.03
N ARG A 42 -5.02 -6.33 -13.01
CA ARG A 42 -6.18 -5.94 -12.17
C ARG A 42 -5.81 -6.09 -10.70
N GLY A 43 -5.17 -5.06 -10.13
CA GLY A 43 -4.84 -4.98 -8.70
C GLY A 43 -3.59 -5.74 -8.24
N LEU A 44 -3.64 -6.28 -7.02
CA LEU A 44 -2.52 -6.97 -6.35
C LEU A 44 -2.82 -8.46 -6.15
N ARG A 45 -1.85 -9.34 -6.48
CA ARG A 45 -1.94 -10.77 -6.14
C ARG A 45 -1.43 -10.99 -4.72
N ILE A 46 -2.29 -11.50 -3.85
CA ILE A 46 -1.96 -11.86 -2.48
C ILE A 46 -2.26 -13.37 -2.33
N GLY A 47 -1.23 -14.21 -2.19
CA GLY A 47 -1.34 -15.67 -2.08
C GLY A 47 -0.89 -16.46 -3.33
N GLU A 48 -0.32 -17.65 -3.10
CA GLU A 48 0.26 -18.55 -4.12
C GLU A 48 -0.58 -19.82 -4.42
N ALA A 49 -1.64 -20.11 -3.67
CA ALA A 49 -2.40 -21.36 -3.81
C ALA A 49 -3.56 -21.25 -4.81
N ALA A 50 -3.75 -22.28 -5.63
CA ALA A 50 -4.76 -22.34 -6.70
C ALA A 50 -6.22 -22.41 -6.21
N ASP A 51 -6.43 -22.66 -4.92
CA ASP A 51 -7.71 -23.00 -4.29
C ASP A 51 -8.04 -22.16 -3.05
N ARG A 52 -7.27 -21.11 -2.76
CA ARG A 52 -7.61 -20.16 -1.72
C ARG A 52 -8.04 -18.86 -2.37
N ASP A 53 -9.25 -18.42 -2.04
CA ASP A 53 -9.82 -17.09 -2.28
C ASP A 53 -9.03 -15.99 -1.52
N GLY A 54 -7.70 -16.00 -1.63
CA GLY A 54 -6.70 -15.42 -0.72
C GLY A 54 -6.62 -13.90 -0.65
N GLN A 55 -7.69 -13.18 -0.97
CA GLN A 55 -7.86 -11.81 -0.56
C GLN A 55 -8.64 -11.77 0.75
N TYR A 56 -7.92 -11.85 1.87
CA TYR A 56 -8.53 -11.32 3.07
C TYR A 56 -8.74 -9.83 2.88
N PHE A 57 -10.00 -9.41 2.86
CA PHE A 57 -10.41 -8.01 2.70
C PHE A 57 -9.64 -7.07 3.64
N HIS A 58 -9.26 -7.56 4.83
CA HIS A 58 -8.46 -6.78 5.78
C HIS A 58 -7.05 -6.42 5.26
N TYR A 59 -6.37 -7.28 4.47
CA TYR A 59 -5.07 -6.93 3.88
C TYR A 59 -5.19 -5.78 2.90
N LEU A 60 -6.19 -5.84 2.03
CA LEU A 60 -6.45 -4.77 1.07
C LEU A 60 -6.90 -3.49 1.77
N ALA A 61 -7.81 -3.58 2.73
CA ALA A 61 -8.29 -2.43 3.49
C ALA A 61 -7.14 -1.70 4.19
N MET A 62 -6.23 -2.44 4.85
CA MET A 62 -5.06 -1.83 5.48
C MET A 62 -4.08 -1.24 4.47
N TRP A 63 -3.90 -1.87 3.31
CA TRP A 63 -3.06 -1.32 2.25
C TRP A 63 -3.62 0.00 1.69
N LEU A 64 -4.92 0.05 1.42
CA LEU A 64 -5.61 1.27 0.98
C LEU A 64 -5.53 2.39 2.03
N PHE A 65 -5.66 2.03 3.32
CA PHE A 65 -5.45 2.97 4.41
C PHE A 65 -4.02 3.52 4.44
N ALA A 66 -3.02 2.67 4.26
CA ALA A 66 -1.61 3.07 4.21
C ALA A 66 -1.34 4.03 3.04
N LEU A 67 -1.85 3.72 1.84
CA LEU A 67 -1.77 4.59 0.66
C LEU A 67 -2.47 5.93 0.89
N ALA A 68 -3.61 5.95 1.58
CA ALA A 68 -4.30 7.18 1.94
C ALA A 68 -3.46 8.04 2.90
N ARG A 69 -2.75 7.42 3.86
CA ARG A 69 -1.87 8.13 4.80
C ARG A 69 -0.64 8.74 4.17
N LEU A 70 0.04 7.99 3.30
CA LEU A 70 1.09 8.56 2.46
C LEU A 70 0.52 9.63 1.50
N GLY A 71 -0.71 9.42 1.05
CA GLY A 71 -1.48 10.32 0.20
C GLY A 71 -1.71 11.72 0.76
N ASP A 72 -1.80 11.87 2.09
CA ASP A 72 -1.89 13.20 2.72
C ASP A 72 -0.65 14.06 2.46
N LEU A 73 0.51 13.41 2.32
CA LEU A 73 1.79 14.06 2.06
C LEU A 73 2.07 14.11 0.56
N LYS A 74 1.66 13.07 -0.17
CA LYS A 74 1.92 12.89 -1.60
C LYS A 74 0.65 12.42 -2.32
N PRO A 75 -0.17 13.34 -2.88
CA PRO A 75 -1.51 13.05 -3.40
C PRO A 75 -1.62 11.89 -4.39
N ARG A 76 -0.56 11.61 -5.16
CA ARG A 76 -0.49 10.48 -6.10
C ARG A 76 -0.81 9.13 -5.46
N TYR A 77 -0.43 8.90 -4.20
CA TYR A 77 -0.67 7.62 -3.53
C TYR A 77 -2.14 7.46 -3.13
N ARG A 78 -2.84 8.55 -2.83
CA ARG A 78 -4.28 8.53 -2.62
C ARG A 78 -5.02 8.19 -3.91
N ALA A 79 -4.64 8.83 -5.02
CA ALA A 79 -5.20 8.52 -6.34
C ALA A 79 -5.00 7.05 -6.70
N ARG A 80 -3.79 6.54 -6.49
CA ARG A 80 -3.47 5.12 -6.70
C ARG A 80 -4.32 4.17 -5.85
N GLY A 81 -4.56 4.51 -4.58
CA GLY A 81 -5.46 3.73 -3.72
C GLY A 81 -6.88 3.66 -4.25
N VAL A 82 -7.41 4.76 -4.79
CA VAL A 82 -8.75 4.79 -5.40
C VAL A 82 -8.82 3.93 -6.66
N GLU A 83 -7.81 4.01 -7.53
CA GLU A 83 -7.71 3.15 -8.71
C GLU A 83 -7.68 1.67 -8.31
N LEU A 84 -6.84 1.32 -7.34
CA LEU A 84 -6.73 -0.06 -6.87
C LEU A 84 -8.05 -0.59 -6.30
N ALA A 85 -8.80 0.25 -5.57
CA ALA A 85 -10.11 -0.13 -5.07
C ALA A 85 -11.11 -0.42 -6.21
N ARG A 86 -11.09 0.39 -7.27
CA ARG A 86 -11.94 0.18 -8.46
C ARG A 86 -11.54 -1.06 -9.27
N ASP A 87 -10.24 -1.34 -9.38
CA ASP A 87 -9.73 -2.52 -10.09
C ASP A 87 -10.16 -3.83 -9.42
N ILE A 88 -10.33 -3.81 -8.09
CA ILE A 88 -10.67 -4.98 -7.27
C ILE A 88 -12.19 -5.11 -7.07
N HIS A 89 -12.89 -3.99 -6.89
CA HIS A 89 -14.33 -3.94 -6.66
C HIS A 89 -15.00 -3.11 -7.79
N PRO A 90 -15.39 -3.75 -8.90
CA PRO A 90 -16.09 -3.10 -10.00
C PRO A 90 -17.50 -2.63 -9.63
#